data_AF-A0A7N5K5V2-F1
#
_entry.id   AF-A0A7N5K5V2-F1
#
_cell.length_a   1.000
_cell.length_b   1.000
_cell.length_c   1.000
_cell.angle_alpha   90.00
_cell.angle_beta   90.00
_cell.angle_gamma   90.00
#
_symmetry.space_group_name_H-M   'P 1'
#
loop_
_entity.id
_entity.type
_entity.pdbx_description
1 polymer ?
#
loop_
_entity_poly.entity_id
_entity_poly.type
_entity_poly.pdbx_seq_one_letter_code
_entity_poly.pdbx_strand_id
1 'polypeptide(L)'
;MKLTACLERALGDVFLLNGKDCPFLLRDLLASEELAVVFGRSVMDVLKVFVGSPCGLNLRNVLWHGFASPHEIPPKYCSAMVLLTAGLGQLLKSYLQRTERVLAHRPFVALTDLEDLAVFPEVTSEVLSVLEEVMRKSTFISKVMLPYWEAALVAFRSHRFADCAMLLLTQLETGLRRVFATVNRCPKRLLTAEILAKHLNDGEINQLPLFLGEPAMEFLWDFLNHQEGPRIRDRLSHGEVNLPEFPKEVANQLLAFSIVLLLRFIAEDLSAACKEKAAIKSLVGLAEGYRAHFHPVSQLKKQVLSCEKSIRVWPLLPLPEEAEEAARVEGTSETQACEALFTEILRELLCHLPEGDGVVSGWDRLPDERCSQVIQELCGTPVPTLFCPRTVLEVLTVLRNISTHCARVSSQVAASAELRHQQWVERRLRSRQRQTYLHMLSSIKLLSPVLYLILLLIALELVNIHVVHGKNTYEYQQYLKFLKSILRYTENLVVYTSQQKNKWNETIDLTRTALLKIWTFSEKKQMLIHLAKKSTSKGVL
;
A
#
# COMPACT_ATOMS: atom_id res chain seq x y z
N MET A 1 24.18 -11.94 7.72
CA MET A 1 22.85 -11.32 7.58
C MET A 1 22.25 -10.94 8.93
N LYS A 2 21.91 -11.89 9.83
CA LYS A 2 21.32 -11.54 11.14
C LYS A 2 22.17 -10.57 11.95
N LEU A 3 23.44 -10.91 12.14
CA LEU A 3 24.39 -10.09 12.90
C LEU A 3 24.50 -8.66 12.35
N THR A 4 24.57 -8.50 11.02
CA THR A 4 24.66 -7.18 10.38
C THR A 4 23.38 -6.36 10.56
N ALA A 5 22.20 -6.99 10.47
CA ALA A 5 20.92 -6.30 10.68
C ALA A 5 20.72 -5.90 12.15
N CYS A 6 21.03 -6.79 13.10
CA CYS A 6 20.96 -6.49 14.52
C CYS A 6 21.95 -5.38 14.91
N LEU A 7 23.17 -5.43 14.38
CA LEU A 7 24.18 -4.40 14.62
C LEU A 7 23.75 -3.04 14.05
N GLU A 8 23.26 -2.99 12.82
CA GLU A 8 22.75 -1.77 12.19
C GLU A 8 21.65 -1.12 13.04
N ARG A 9 20.70 -1.92 13.53
CA ARG A 9 19.67 -1.42 14.44
C ARG A 9 20.25 -0.90 15.76
N ALA A 10 21.13 -1.67 16.40
CA ALA A 10 21.74 -1.29 17.67
C ALA A 10 22.56 0.01 17.54
N LEU A 11 23.31 0.18 16.45
CA LEU A 11 24.05 1.41 16.17
C LEU A 11 23.10 2.60 16.01
N GLY A 12 21.94 2.44 15.36
CA GLY A 12 20.97 3.52 15.26
C GLY A 12 20.34 3.91 16.62
N ASP A 13 20.13 2.94 17.53
CA ASP A 13 19.69 3.25 18.90
C ASP A 13 20.76 4.06 19.65
N VAL A 14 22.04 3.70 19.49
CA VAL A 14 23.16 4.41 20.10
C VAL A 14 23.34 5.80 19.50
N PHE A 15 23.13 5.96 18.19
CA PHE A 15 23.20 7.26 17.51
C PHE A 15 22.23 8.27 18.15
N LEU A 16 21.01 7.83 18.49
CA LEU A 16 19.98 8.67 19.10
C LEU A 16 20.31 9.13 20.53
N LEU A 17 21.38 8.62 21.15
CA LEU A 17 21.89 9.22 22.38
C LEU A 17 22.34 10.67 22.16
N ASN A 18 22.94 10.96 21.00
CA ASN A 18 23.58 12.24 20.69
C ASN A 18 22.91 12.98 19.51
N GLY A 19 22.30 12.24 18.59
CA GLY A 19 21.62 12.78 17.40
C GLY A 19 20.12 12.97 17.59
N LYS A 20 19.47 13.55 16.57
CA LYS A 20 18.01 13.71 16.52
C LYS A 20 17.36 12.70 15.59
N ASP A 21 17.81 12.66 14.33
CA ASP A 21 17.26 11.79 13.30
C ASP A 21 18.32 10.79 12.84
N CYS A 22 18.06 9.50 13.08
CA CYS A 22 18.98 8.43 12.67
C CYS A 22 19.11 8.40 11.13
N PRO A 23 20.34 8.43 10.57
CA PRO A 23 20.56 8.27 9.14
C PRO A 23 19.91 6.98 8.61
N PHE A 24 19.32 7.07 7.41
CA PHE A 24 18.68 5.93 6.75
C PHE A 24 19.71 4.93 6.19
N LEU A 25 20.84 5.42 5.68
CA LEU A 25 21.89 4.56 5.10
C LEU A 25 22.91 4.16 6.16
N LEU A 26 23.21 2.87 6.27
CA LEU A 26 24.25 2.35 7.17
C LEU A 26 25.61 3.04 6.99
N ARG A 27 25.98 3.35 5.74
CA ARG A 27 27.23 4.07 5.45
C ARG A 27 27.28 5.42 6.16
N ASP A 28 26.18 6.16 6.13
CA ASP A 28 26.11 7.50 6.70
C ASP A 28 26.02 7.42 8.23
N LEU A 29 25.31 6.41 8.76
CA LEU A 29 25.34 6.07 10.18
C LEU A 29 26.76 5.77 10.68
N LEU A 30 27.52 4.93 9.96
CA LEU A 30 28.90 4.58 10.33
C LEU A 30 29.88 5.77 10.19
N ALA A 31 29.55 6.75 9.36
CA ALA A 31 30.34 7.97 9.18
C ALA A 31 30.02 9.08 10.20
N SER A 32 29.00 8.87 11.04
CA SER A 32 28.54 9.88 12.01
C SER A 32 29.55 10.18 13.12
N GLU A 33 29.67 11.46 13.48
CA GLU A 33 30.47 11.87 14.65
C GLU A 33 29.79 11.43 15.95
N GLU A 34 28.46 11.34 15.97
CA GLU A 34 27.65 10.90 17.10
C GLU A 34 28.07 9.52 17.60
N LEU A 35 28.31 8.56 16.68
CA LEU A 35 28.82 7.24 17.03
C LEU A 35 30.32 7.26 17.33
N ALA A 36 31.09 8.10 16.65
CA ALA A 36 32.52 8.25 16.91
C ALA A 36 32.80 8.79 18.33
N VAL A 37 31.93 9.63 18.88
CA VAL A 37 32.00 10.11 20.27
C VAL A 37 31.79 8.98 21.28
N VAL A 38 30.94 8.00 20.95
CA VAL A 38 30.64 6.87 21.84
C VAL A 38 31.70 5.77 21.75
N PHE A 39 32.06 5.38 20.53
CA PHE A 39 32.89 4.20 20.27
C PHE A 39 34.36 4.52 19.93
N GLY A 40 34.66 5.78 19.60
CA GLY A 40 35.97 6.19 19.10
C GLY A 40 36.10 6.02 17.59
N ARG A 41 36.80 6.97 16.94
CA ARG A 41 36.98 7.00 15.48
C ARG A 41 37.62 5.73 14.93
N SER A 42 38.67 5.22 15.57
CA SER A 42 39.37 4.00 15.12
C SER A 42 38.47 2.77 15.08
N VAL A 43 37.56 2.61 16.05
CA VAL A 43 36.60 1.49 16.09
C VAL A 43 35.58 1.64 14.97
N MET A 44 35.08 2.85 14.74
CA MET A 44 34.15 3.14 13.65
C MET A 44 34.81 2.91 12.29
N ASP A 45 36.09 3.24 12.11
CA ASP A 45 36.81 2.99 10.86
C ASP A 45 36.99 1.49 10.58
N VAL A 46 37.26 0.67 11.61
CA VAL A 46 37.26 -0.79 11.48
C VAL A 46 35.88 -1.31 11.07
N LEU A 47 34.80 -0.83 11.70
CA LEU A 47 33.43 -1.18 11.31
C LEU A 47 33.12 -0.83 9.85
N LYS A 48 33.55 0.35 9.38
CA LYS A 48 33.38 0.77 7.98
C LYS A 48 34.03 -0.19 7.00
N VAL A 49 35.20 -0.74 7.34
CA VAL A 49 35.89 -1.75 6.52
C VAL A 49 35.07 -3.03 6.42
N PHE A 50 34.44 -3.48 7.50
CA PHE A 50 33.69 -4.74 7.51
C PHE A 50 32.30 -4.65 6.85
N VAL A 51 31.51 -3.63 7.18
CA VAL A 51 30.08 -3.56 6.81
C VAL A 51 29.66 -2.25 6.13
N GLY A 52 30.57 -1.30 5.97
CA GLY A 52 30.25 0.06 5.53
C GLY A 52 30.36 0.28 4.02
N SER A 53 31.55 0.64 3.53
CA SER A 53 31.70 1.18 2.17
C SER A 53 32.04 0.08 1.13
N PRO A 54 31.74 0.33 -0.16
CA PRO A 54 32.19 -0.54 -1.25
C PRO A 54 33.71 -0.68 -1.37
N CYS A 55 34.50 0.21 -0.75
CA CYS A 55 35.96 0.12 -0.74
C CYS A 55 36.49 -0.86 0.32
N GLY A 56 35.63 -1.35 1.23
CA GLY A 56 35.93 -2.39 2.21
C GLY A 56 35.38 -3.77 1.82
N LEU A 57 35.26 -4.67 2.79
CA LEU A 57 34.64 -5.99 2.61
C LEU A 57 33.15 -5.90 2.27
N ASN A 58 32.47 -4.88 2.81
CA ASN A 58 31.06 -4.61 2.57
C ASN A 58 30.15 -5.84 2.79
N LEU A 59 30.42 -6.61 3.86
CA LEU A 59 29.79 -7.91 4.12
C LEU A 59 28.26 -7.80 4.19
N ARG A 60 27.73 -6.66 4.66
CA ARG A 60 26.28 -6.39 4.69
C ARG A 60 25.70 -6.48 3.29
N ASN A 61 26.20 -5.71 2.32
CA ASN A 61 25.64 -5.69 0.97
C ASN A 61 25.94 -6.98 0.21
N VAL A 62 27.15 -7.53 0.34
CA VAL A 62 27.51 -8.81 -0.31
C VAL A 62 26.53 -9.93 0.08
N LEU A 63 26.19 -10.03 1.36
CA LEU A 63 25.27 -11.05 1.86
C LEU A 63 23.81 -10.75 1.51
N TRP A 64 23.32 -9.52 1.78
CA TRP A 64 21.91 -9.19 1.57
C TRP A 64 21.49 -9.11 0.10
N HIS A 65 22.45 -8.93 -0.82
CA HIS A 65 22.22 -9.04 -2.25
C HIS A 65 22.45 -10.46 -2.80
N GLY A 66 22.81 -11.43 -1.95
CA GLY A 66 23.00 -12.82 -2.36
C GLY A 66 24.21 -13.07 -3.27
N PHE A 67 25.22 -12.20 -3.23
CA PHE A 67 26.42 -12.36 -4.07
C PHE A 67 27.34 -13.48 -3.59
N ALA A 68 27.35 -13.77 -2.29
CA ALA A 68 28.20 -14.80 -1.73
C ALA A 68 27.51 -16.18 -1.73
N SER A 69 28.18 -17.15 -2.33
CA SER A 69 27.81 -18.56 -2.27
C SER A 69 28.13 -19.20 -0.90
N PRO A 70 27.54 -20.37 -0.58
CA PRO A 70 27.89 -21.10 0.64
C PRO A 70 29.40 -21.32 0.75
N HIS A 71 29.96 -21.10 1.94
CA HIS A 71 31.39 -21.22 2.26
C HIS A 71 32.33 -20.20 1.59
N GLU A 72 31.83 -19.30 0.72
CA GLU A 72 32.65 -18.26 0.08
C GLU A 72 33.10 -17.19 1.07
N ILE A 73 32.29 -16.91 2.10
CA ILE A 73 32.67 -16.03 3.20
C ILE A 73 33.35 -16.87 4.30
N PRO A 74 34.66 -16.66 4.55
CA PRO A 74 35.36 -17.34 5.64
C PRO A 74 34.66 -17.15 7.00
N PRO A 75 34.46 -18.22 7.79
CA PRO A 75 33.82 -18.14 9.11
C PRO A 75 34.48 -17.14 10.06
N LYS A 76 35.81 -16.93 9.92
CA LYS A 76 36.58 -15.93 10.67
C LYS A 76 36.01 -14.51 10.61
N TYR A 77 35.36 -14.12 9.51
CA TYR A 77 34.71 -12.81 9.42
C TYR A 77 33.47 -12.72 10.30
N CYS A 78 32.70 -13.81 10.41
CA CYS A 78 31.57 -13.88 11.33
C CYS A 78 32.07 -13.82 12.78
N SER A 79 33.10 -14.61 13.13
CA SER A 79 33.71 -14.57 14.46
C SER A 79 34.25 -13.18 14.82
N ALA A 80 34.94 -12.52 13.89
CA ALA A 80 35.42 -11.15 14.06
C ALA A 80 34.27 -10.17 14.30
N MET A 81 33.18 -10.25 13.52
CA MET A 81 32.00 -9.40 13.71
C MET A 81 31.31 -9.62 15.06
N VAL A 82 31.28 -10.85 15.57
CA VAL A 82 30.75 -11.15 16.92
C VAL A 82 31.63 -10.49 17.98
N LEU A 83 32.95 -10.63 17.88
CA LEU A 83 33.90 -10.00 18.80
C LEU A 83 33.81 -8.48 18.76
N LEU A 84 33.73 -7.88 17.56
CA LEU A 84 33.55 -6.44 17.38
C LEU A 84 32.24 -5.97 18.04
N THR A 85 31.14 -6.68 17.80
CA THR A 85 29.84 -6.35 18.41
C THR A 85 29.90 -6.41 19.94
N ALA A 86 30.54 -7.43 20.51
CA ALA A 86 30.73 -7.55 21.96
C ALA A 86 31.59 -6.40 22.52
N GLY A 87 32.68 -6.05 21.82
CA GLY A 87 33.55 -4.91 22.19
C GLY A 87 32.81 -3.57 22.17
N LEU A 88 31.96 -3.33 21.16
CA LEU A 88 31.08 -2.16 21.11
C LEU A 88 30.15 -2.11 22.33
N GLY A 89 29.58 -3.25 22.73
CA GLY A 89 28.75 -3.34 23.94
C GLY A 89 29.48 -2.90 25.22
N GLN A 90 30.76 -3.25 25.35
CA GLN A 90 31.59 -2.83 26.49
C GLN A 90 31.88 -1.32 26.48
N LEU A 91 32.20 -0.77 25.30
CA LEU A 91 32.41 0.66 25.13
C LEU A 91 31.13 1.45 25.42
N LEU A 92 29.99 0.98 24.91
CA LEU A 92 28.69 1.59 25.19
C LEU A 92 28.37 1.59 26.68
N LYS A 93 28.57 0.45 27.36
CA LYS A 93 28.34 0.34 28.81
C LYS A 93 29.17 1.38 29.58
N SER A 94 30.45 1.51 29.24
CA SER A 94 31.37 2.48 29.86
C SER A 94 30.93 3.92 29.59
N TYR A 95 30.49 4.21 28.36
CA TYR A 95 29.97 5.52 27.99
C TYR A 95 28.72 5.88 28.78
N LEU A 96 27.71 4.99 28.81
CA LEU A 96 26.45 5.22 29.52
C LEU A 96 26.66 5.43 31.03
N GLN A 97 27.58 4.69 31.64
CA GLN A 97 27.97 4.87 33.05
C GLN A 97 28.59 6.26 33.29
N ARG A 98 29.47 6.71 32.39
CA ARG A 98 30.13 8.02 32.52
C ARG A 98 29.19 9.20 32.27
N THR A 99 28.23 9.05 31.37
CA THR A 99 27.33 10.15 30.98
C THR A 99 25.98 10.11 31.70
N GLU A 100 25.73 9.10 32.53
CA GLU A 100 24.45 8.86 33.23
C GLU A 100 23.24 8.87 32.27
N ARG A 101 23.42 8.38 31.04
CA ARG A 101 22.37 8.33 30.02
C ARG A 101 21.71 6.97 29.98
N VAL A 102 20.44 6.95 29.60
CA VAL A 102 19.67 5.73 29.36
C VAL A 102 19.56 5.50 27.86
N LEU A 103 19.88 4.28 27.42
CA LEU A 103 19.68 3.89 26.04
C LEU A 103 18.19 3.57 25.81
N ALA A 104 17.53 4.36 24.97
CA ALA A 104 16.18 4.07 24.51
C ALA A 104 16.24 3.23 23.23
N HIS A 105 15.52 2.12 23.22
CA HIS A 105 15.39 1.28 22.03
C HIS A 105 14.24 1.76 21.16
N ARG A 106 14.48 1.87 19.85
CA ARG A 106 13.40 2.14 18.90
C ARG A 106 12.41 0.97 18.93
N PRO A 107 11.09 1.20 18.79
CA PRO A 107 10.10 0.13 18.69
C PRO A 107 10.29 -0.66 17.39
N PHE A 108 10.05 -1.97 17.43
CA PHE A 108 10.04 -2.79 16.22
C PHE A 108 8.84 -2.42 15.35
N VAL A 109 9.00 -2.55 14.04
CA VAL A 109 7.91 -2.37 13.08
C VAL A 109 7.08 -3.65 13.11
N ALA A 110 5.81 -3.51 13.50
CA ALA A 110 4.83 -4.57 13.32
C ALA A 110 4.50 -4.69 11.83
N LEU A 111 4.51 -5.91 11.30
CA LEU A 111 3.98 -6.20 9.97
C LEU A 111 2.46 -6.31 10.13
N THR A 112 1.78 -5.16 10.08
CA THR A 112 0.31 -5.05 10.17
C THR A 112 -0.35 -5.56 8.88
N ASP A 113 -1.68 -5.70 8.91
CA ASP A 113 -2.50 -6.05 7.74
C ASP A 113 -2.16 -7.44 7.16
N LEU A 114 -1.96 -8.42 8.03
CA LEU A 114 -1.72 -9.82 7.64
C LEU A 114 -2.84 -10.39 6.75
N GLU A 115 -4.07 -9.89 6.88
CA GLU A 115 -5.19 -10.24 5.99
C GLU A 115 -4.91 -9.82 4.54
N ASP A 116 -4.37 -8.63 4.34
CA ASP A 116 -3.96 -8.15 3.02
C ASP A 116 -2.74 -8.90 2.48
N LEU A 117 -1.93 -9.50 3.36
CA LEU A 117 -0.79 -10.35 3.00
C LEU A 117 -1.18 -11.79 2.70
N ALA A 118 -2.35 -12.27 3.14
CA ALA A 118 -2.76 -13.67 3.05
C ALA A 118 -3.31 -14.07 1.66
N VAL A 119 -2.50 -13.85 0.62
CA VAL A 119 -2.89 -14.08 -0.78
C VAL A 119 -2.86 -15.55 -1.15
N PHE A 120 -1.74 -16.22 -0.84
CA PHE A 120 -1.58 -17.65 -1.05
C PHE A 120 -2.06 -18.43 0.18
N PRO A 121 -2.68 -19.61 -0.02
CA PRO A 121 -3.01 -20.53 1.07
C PRO A 121 -1.76 -21.00 1.81
N GLU A 122 -1.99 -21.64 2.95
CA GLU A 122 -0.91 -22.23 3.74
C GLU A 122 -0.15 -23.31 2.94
N VAL A 123 1.18 -23.23 2.99
CA VAL A 123 2.12 -24.14 2.36
C VAL A 123 2.11 -25.46 3.15
N THR A 124 1.46 -26.46 2.56
CA THR A 124 1.33 -27.81 3.14
C THR A 124 2.62 -28.62 3.00
N SER A 125 2.69 -29.78 3.68
CA SER A 125 3.79 -30.73 3.51
C SER A 125 3.93 -31.22 2.07
N GLU A 126 2.81 -31.40 1.35
CA GLU A 126 2.79 -31.73 -0.08
C GLU A 126 3.48 -30.63 -0.89
N VAL A 127 3.12 -29.37 -0.68
CA VAL A 127 3.71 -28.22 -1.36
C VAL A 127 5.21 -28.11 -1.07
N LEU A 128 5.65 -28.36 0.18
CA LEU A 128 7.07 -28.39 0.54
C LEU A 128 7.85 -29.50 -0.17
N SER A 129 7.26 -30.70 -0.31
CA SER A 129 7.90 -31.81 -1.01
C SER A 129 8.08 -31.52 -2.51
N VAL A 130 7.09 -30.87 -3.14
CA VAL A 130 7.20 -30.40 -4.53
C VAL A 130 8.31 -29.36 -4.64
N LEU A 131 8.40 -28.41 -3.71
CA LEU A 131 9.45 -27.40 -3.72
C LEU A 131 10.86 -28.01 -3.63
N GLU A 132 11.05 -29.05 -2.82
CA GLU A 132 12.33 -29.77 -2.73
C GLU A 132 12.75 -30.44 -4.05
N GLU A 133 11.79 -31.00 -4.78
CA GLU A 133 12.05 -31.59 -6.09
C GLU A 133 12.37 -30.49 -7.12
N VAL A 134 11.52 -29.47 -7.20
CA VAL A 134 11.62 -28.37 -8.15
C VAL A 134 12.91 -27.59 -7.97
N MET A 135 13.35 -27.33 -6.73
CA MET A 135 14.58 -26.56 -6.48
C MET A 135 15.85 -27.24 -7.02
N ARG A 136 15.87 -28.58 -7.04
CA ARG A 136 17.02 -29.35 -7.55
C ARG A 136 17.09 -29.36 -9.07
N LYS A 137 15.95 -29.13 -9.74
CA LYS A 137 15.80 -29.22 -11.19
C LYS A 137 15.72 -27.85 -11.88
N SER A 138 15.39 -26.80 -11.13
CA SER A 138 15.18 -25.46 -11.67
C SER A 138 16.46 -24.78 -12.13
N THR A 139 16.45 -24.23 -13.34
CA THR A 139 17.56 -23.43 -13.89
C THR A 139 17.70 -22.05 -13.25
N PHE A 140 16.64 -21.59 -12.57
CA PHE A 140 16.62 -20.35 -11.78
C PHE A 140 17.65 -20.38 -10.64
N ILE A 141 17.85 -21.55 -10.04
CA ILE A 141 18.76 -21.75 -8.92
C ILE A 141 20.13 -22.21 -9.45
N SER A 142 21.19 -21.52 -9.07
CA SER A 142 22.54 -22.01 -9.33
C SER A 142 22.83 -23.20 -8.41
N LYS A 143 23.43 -24.27 -8.93
CA LYS A 143 23.77 -25.48 -8.12
C LYS A 143 24.57 -25.13 -6.86
N VAL A 144 25.45 -24.14 -6.96
CA VAL A 144 26.28 -23.67 -5.82
C VAL A 144 25.43 -23.02 -4.73
N MET A 145 24.30 -22.41 -5.09
CA MET A 145 23.40 -21.71 -4.18
C MET A 145 22.32 -22.62 -3.55
N LEU A 146 22.16 -23.85 -4.03
CA LEU A 146 21.16 -24.81 -3.56
C LEU A 146 21.17 -25.01 -2.02
N PRO A 147 22.32 -25.06 -1.32
CA PRO A 147 22.34 -25.22 0.14
C PRO A 147 21.57 -24.11 0.89
N TYR A 148 21.49 -22.89 0.37
CA TYR A 148 20.70 -21.83 1.01
C TYR A 148 19.20 -22.05 0.86
N TRP A 149 18.75 -22.63 -0.26
CA TRP A 149 17.35 -23.03 -0.44
C TRP A 149 16.96 -24.16 0.50
N GLU A 150 17.81 -25.18 0.63
CA GLU A 150 17.61 -26.28 1.58
C GLU A 150 17.55 -25.74 3.02
N ALA A 151 18.47 -24.84 3.39
CA ALA A 151 18.47 -24.20 4.70
C ALA A 151 17.21 -23.35 4.96
N ALA A 152 16.65 -22.71 3.93
CA ALA A 152 15.40 -21.97 4.05
C ALA A 152 14.21 -22.89 4.36
N LEU A 153 14.11 -24.05 3.70
CA LEU A 153 13.08 -25.04 4.01
C LEU A 153 13.21 -25.63 5.40
N VAL A 154 14.44 -25.96 5.81
CA VAL A 154 14.71 -26.43 7.18
C VAL A 154 14.30 -25.37 8.21
N ALA A 155 14.61 -24.10 7.94
CA ALA A 155 14.21 -22.99 8.81
C ALA A 155 12.69 -22.88 8.92
N PHE A 156 11.96 -22.96 7.80
CA PHE A 156 10.50 -22.93 7.80
C PHE A 156 9.89 -24.08 8.62
N ARG A 157 10.34 -25.31 8.39
CA ARG A 157 9.88 -26.50 9.15
C ARG A 157 10.21 -26.42 10.64
N SER A 158 11.30 -25.73 10.99
CA SER A 158 11.71 -25.52 12.38
C SER A 158 11.08 -24.28 13.02
N HIS A 159 10.02 -23.71 12.41
CA HIS A 159 9.35 -22.47 12.87
C HIS A 159 10.27 -21.24 12.97
N ARG A 160 11.42 -21.25 12.28
CA ARG A 160 12.33 -20.10 12.16
C ARG A 160 11.97 -19.28 10.92
N PHE A 161 10.82 -18.63 10.95
CA PHE A 161 10.23 -17.94 9.79
C PHE A 161 11.07 -16.77 9.28
N ALA A 162 11.68 -15.99 10.17
CA ALA A 162 12.60 -14.93 9.78
C ALA A 162 13.82 -15.49 9.00
N ASP A 163 14.42 -16.58 9.49
CA ASP A 163 15.57 -17.20 8.84
C ASP A 163 15.21 -17.72 7.43
N CYS A 164 14.01 -18.31 7.29
CA CYS A 164 13.46 -18.71 6.00
C CYS A 164 13.31 -17.51 5.06
N ALA A 165 12.63 -16.46 5.48
CA ALA A 165 12.39 -15.26 4.67
C ALA A 165 13.70 -14.57 4.25
N MET A 166 14.64 -14.40 5.18
CA MET A 166 15.95 -13.80 4.90
C MET A 166 16.70 -14.58 3.82
N LEU A 167 16.78 -15.91 3.94
CA LEU A 167 17.43 -16.75 2.94
C LEU A 167 16.72 -16.66 1.58
N LEU A 168 15.40 -16.88 1.55
CA LEU A 168 14.62 -16.86 0.31
C LEU A 168 14.71 -15.52 -0.43
N LEU A 169 14.63 -14.38 0.27
CA LEU A 169 14.72 -13.06 -0.36
C LEU A 169 16.04 -12.88 -1.11
N THR A 170 17.17 -13.25 -0.48
CA THR A 170 18.48 -13.17 -1.15
C THR A 170 18.58 -14.12 -2.34
N GLN A 171 17.96 -15.29 -2.25
CA GLN A 171 17.98 -16.29 -3.31
C GLN A 171 17.08 -15.91 -4.50
N LEU A 172 15.89 -15.37 -4.22
CA LEU A 172 14.99 -14.81 -5.23
C LEU A 172 15.67 -13.66 -5.96
N GLU A 173 16.30 -12.72 -5.22
CA GLU A 173 17.04 -11.62 -5.82
C GLU A 173 18.16 -12.13 -6.74
N THR A 174 18.93 -13.11 -6.30
CA THR A 174 20.01 -13.72 -7.10
C THR A 174 19.49 -14.38 -8.38
N GLY A 175 18.42 -15.18 -8.29
CA GLY A 175 17.81 -15.82 -9.45
C GLY A 175 17.21 -14.80 -10.42
N LEU A 176 16.48 -13.80 -9.90
CA LEU A 176 15.90 -12.72 -10.69
C LEU A 176 16.98 -11.89 -11.42
N ARG A 177 18.15 -11.64 -10.81
CA ARG A 177 19.28 -11.00 -11.50
C ARG A 177 19.81 -11.82 -12.68
N ARG A 178 19.89 -13.15 -12.52
CA ARG A 178 20.31 -14.04 -13.61
C ARG A 178 19.30 -14.02 -14.76
N VAL A 179 18.01 -14.09 -14.44
CA VAL A 179 16.94 -13.97 -15.44
C VAL A 179 17.02 -12.60 -16.12
N PHE A 180 17.10 -11.52 -15.35
CA PHE A 180 17.26 -10.14 -15.85
C PHE A 180 18.42 -10.02 -16.84
N ALA A 181 19.62 -10.49 -16.46
CA ALA A 181 20.81 -10.40 -17.30
C ALA A 181 20.68 -11.23 -18.58
N THR A 182 19.93 -12.33 -18.52
CA THR A 182 19.69 -13.23 -19.66
C THR A 182 18.69 -12.61 -20.64
N VAL A 183 17.51 -12.18 -20.15
CA VAL A 183 16.43 -11.65 -21.00
C VAL A 183 16.78 -10.29 -21.60
N ASN A 184 17.54 -9.46 -20.88
CA ASN A 184 18.06 -8.19 -21.38
C ASN A 184 19.40 -8.31 -22.12
N ARG A 185 19.93 -9.54 -22.31
CA ARG A 185 21.21 -9.81 -22.99
C ARG A 185 22.40 -8.99 -22.45
N CYS A 186 22.44 -8.77 -21.14
CA CYS A 186 23.41 -7.89 -20.48
C CYS A 186 24.17 -8.60 -19.35
N PRO A 187 24.96 -9.66 -19.63
CA PRO A 187 25.63 -10.48 -18.61
C PRO A 187 26.55 -9.66 -17.68
N LYS A 188 27.15 -8.58 -18.20
CA LYS A 188 28.02 -7.66 -17.44
C LYS A 188 27.28 -6.94 -16.30
N ARG A 189 25.95 -6.81 -16.38
CA ARG A 189 25.12 -6.10 -15.40
C ARG A 189 24.60 -7.00 -14.28
N LEU A 190 25.03 -8.26 -14.18
CA LEU A 190 24.54 -9.18 -13.16
C LEU A 190 24.62 -8.59 -11.73
N LEU A 191 25.72 -7.93 -11.39
CA LEU A 191 25.93 -7.34 -10.06
C LEU A 191 25.21 -6.00 -9.85
N THR A 192 24.86 -5.31 -10.94
CA THR A 192 24.25 -3.96 -10.95
C THR A 192 22.83 -4.01 -11.53
N ALA A 193 22.17 -5.16 -11.47
CA ALA A 193 20.88 -5.37 -12.09
C ALA A 193 19.78 -4.67 -11.28
N GLU A 194 19.03 -3.80 -11.97
CA GLU A 194 17.88 -3.08 -11.43
C GLU A 194 16.60 -3.83 -11.82
N ILE A 195 16.34 -4.93 -11.12
CA ILE A 195 15.29 -5.92 -11.44
C ILE A 195 13.91 -5.27 -11.55
N LEU A 196 13.64 -4.26 -10.73
CA LEU A 196 12.37 -3.55 -10.65
C LEU A 196 12.35 -2.25 -11.47
N ALA A 197 13.34 -1.94 -12.31
CA ALA A 197 13.33 -0.73 -13.14
C ALA A 197 12.50 -0.91 -14.42
N LYS A 198 11.85 0.16 -14.90
CA LYS A 198 11.12 0.17 -16.19
C LYS A 198 12.08 0.14 -17.38
N HIS A 199 13.11 0.97 -17.29
CA HIS A 199 14.13 1.12 -18.33
C HIS A 199 15.50 0.78 -17.78
N LEU A 200 16.36 0.34 -18.67
CA LEU A 200 17.78 0.16 -18.46
C LEU A 200 18.50 1.52 -18.53
N ASN A 201 19.77 1.57 -18.11
CA ASN A 201 20.54 2.82 -18.03
C ASN A 201 20.81 3.45 -19.41
N ASP A 202 20.73 2.65 -20.47
CA ASP A 202 20.82 3.04 -21.88
C ASP A 202 19.47 3.50 -22.46
N GLY A 203 18.40 3.48 -21.67
CA GLY A 203 17.05 3.87 -22.08
C GLY A 203 16.19 2.73 -22.64
N GLU A 204 16.77 1.56 -22.88
CA GLU A 204 16.05 0.38 -23.38
C GLU A 204 15.02 -0.11 -22.36
N ILE A 205 13.93 -0.71 -22.84
CA ILE A 205 12.89 -1.27 -21.96
C ILE A 205 13.41 -2.53 -21.29
N ASN A 206 13.28 -2.62 -19.97
CA ASN A 206 13.57 -3.84 -19.24
C ASN A 206 12.63 -4.95 -19.69
N GLN A 207 13.19 -6.06 -20.18
CA GLN A 207 12.44 -7.21 -20.70
C GLN A 207 11.96 -8.16 -19.59
N LEU A 208 12.47 -8.02 -18.37
CA LEU A 208 12.10 -8.89 -17.26
C LEU A 208 10.60 -8.83 -16.91
N PRO A 209 9.96 -7.65 -16.82
CA PRO A 209 8.51 -7.55 -16.60
C PRO A 209 7.68 -8.26 -17.67
N LEU A 210 8.08 -8.15 -18.95
CA LEU A 210 7.40 -8.84 -20.04
C LEU A 210 7.58 -10.36 -19.94
N PHE A 211 8.78 -10.81 -19.55
CA PHE A 211 9.07 -12.22 -19.38
C PHE A 211 8.33 -12.84 -18.18
N LEU A 212 8.33 -12.18 -17.02
CA LEU A 212 7.66 -12.67 -15.81
C LEU A 212 6.14 -12.44 -15.84
N GLY A 213 5.65 -11.48 -16.61
CA GLY A 213 4.25 -11.08 -16.61
C GLY A 213 3.90 -10.15 -15.46
N GLU A 214 2.83 -9.39 -15.65
CA GLU A 214 2.36 -8.37 -14.72
C GLU A 214 2.06 -8.92 -13.31
N PRO A 215 1.35 -10.05 -13.12
CA PRO A 215 1.02 -10.55 -11.78
C PRO A 215 2.25 -10.84 -10.90
N ALA A 216 3.27 -11.48 -11.47
CA ALA A 216 4.50 -11.79 -10.75
C ALA A 216 5.30 -10.51 -10.41
N MET A 217 5.32 -9.53 -11.33
CA MET A 217 5.95 -8.25 -11.08
C MET A 217 5.21 -7.44 -10.02
N GLU A 218 3.87 -7.43 -10.04
CA GLU A 218 3.08 -6.77 -9.01
C GLU A 218 3.36 -7.36 -7.64
N PHE A 219 3.41 -8.70 -7.50
CA PHE A 219 3.77 -9.33 -6.22
C PHE A 219 5.13 -8.88 -5.70
N LEU A 220 6.16 -8.86 -6.56
CA LEU A 220 7.49 -8.41 -6.18
C LEU A 220 7.50 -6.94 -5.75
N TRP A 221 6.77 -6.08 -6.45
CA TRP A 221 6.65 -4.66 -6.09
C TRP A 221 5.91 -4.47 -4.76
N ASP A 222 4.83 -5.21 -4.55
CA ASP A 222 3.99 -5.12 -3.36
C ASP A 222 4.73 -5.56 -2.10
N PHE A 223 5.40 -6.71 -2.15
CA PHE A 223 6.12 -7.27 -1.01
C PHE A 223 7.45 -6.56 -0.71
N LEU A 224 8.12 -6.02 -1.73
CA LEU A 224 9.50 -5.54 -1.60
C LEU A 224 9.66 -4.03 -1.68
N ASN A 225 8.80 -3.30 -2.40
CA ASN A 225 9.09 -1.91 -2.79
C ASN A 225 8.02 -0.88 -2.43
N HIS A 226 6.72 -1.20 -2.48
CA HIS A 226 5.68 -0.21 -2.20
C HIS A 226 5.80 0.36 -0.78
N GLN A 227 5.73 1.69 -0.66
CA GLN A 227 6.01 2.39 0.61
C GLN A 227 5.02 2.02 1.73
N GLU A 228 3.76 1.82 1.36
CA GLU A 228 2.68 1.35 2.23
C GLU A 228 2.61 -0.19 2.30
N GLY A 229 3.46 -0.88 1.53
CA GLY A 229 3.62 -2.32 1.62
C GLY A 229 4.59 -2.75 2.71
N PRO A 230 4.71 -4.07 2.94
CA PRO A 230 5.49 -4.62 4.03
C PRO A 230 7.00 -4.39 3.88
N ARG A 231 7.51 -4.14 2.66
CA ARG A 231 8.93 -3.87 2.35
C ARG A 231 9.89 -4.83 3.06
N ILE A 232 9.54 -6.12 3.03
CA ILE A 232 10.06 -7.13 3.95
C ILE A 232 11.58 -7.22 3.88
N ARG A 233 12.13 -7.13 2.67
CA ARG A 233 13.58 -7.14 2.42
C ARG A 233 14.28 -6.00 3.14
N ASP A 234 13.77 -4.78 3.01
CA ASP A 234 14.39 -3.61 3.64
C ASP A 234 14.26 -3.70 5.17
N ARG A 235 13.05 -3.97 5.67
CA ARG A 235 12.79 -4.09 7.12
C ARG A 235 13.67 -5.15 7.79
N LEU A 236 13.81 -6.33 7.17
CA LEU A 236 14.70 -7.39 7.67
C LEU A 236 16.18 -6.98 7.59
N SER A 237 16.60 -6.33 6.50
CA SER A 237 18.00 -5.94 6.31
C SER A 237 18.50 -4.86 7.27
N HIS A 238 17.59 -3.98 7.70
CA HIS A 238 17.84 -2.93 8.69
C HIS A 238 17.53 -3.38 10.14
N GLY A 239 17.12 -4.63 10.34
CA GLY A 239 16.79 -5.18 11.65
C GLY A 239 15.54 -4.60 12.29
N GLU A 240 14.65 -3.98 11.51
CA GLU A 240 13.47 -3.26 12.01
C GLU A 240 12.33 -4.17 12.47
N VAL A 241 12.38 -5.46 12.14
CA VAL A 241 11.40 -6.47 12.54
C VAL A 241 11.98 -7.35 13.65
N ASN A 242 11.14 -7.74 14.59
CA ASN A 242 11.49 -8.69 15.62
C ASN A 242 11.64 -10.10 15.01
N LEU A 243 12.86 -10.67 15.02
CA LEU A 243 13.13 -11.95 14.32
C LEU A 243 12.43 -13.17 14.97
N PRO A 244 12.41 -13.33 16.32
CA PRO A 244 11.64 -14.39 16.98
C PRO A 244 10.13 -14.31 16.74
N GLU A 245 9.55 -13.12 16.64
CA GLU A 245 8.12 -12.89 16.46
C GLU A 245 7.74 -12.67 14.98
N PHE A 246 8.61 -13.08 14.06
CA PHE A 246 8.37 -12.86 12.64
C PHE A 246 7.16 -13.69 12.16
N PRO A 247 6.16 -13.08 11.48
CA PRO A 247 4.93 -13.77 11.11
C PRO A 247 5.16 -14.95 10.17
N LYS A 248 4.49 -16.07 10.47
CA LYS A 248 4.51 -17.27 9.61
C LYS A 248 3.95 -16.95 8.23
N GLU A 249 2.92 -16.13 8.17
CA GLU A 249 2.16 -15.73 6.99
C GLU A 249 3.11 -15.14 5.94
N VAL A 250 4.03 -14.27 6.36
CA VAL A 250 4.98 -13.63 5.43
C VAL A 250 5.95 -14.64 4.82
N ALA A 251 6.50 -15.54 5.64
CA ALA A 251 7.37 -16.61 5.13
C ALA A 251 6.60 -17.58 4.22
N ASN A 252 5.34 -17.85 4.54
CA ASN A 252 4.43 -18.67 3.75
C ASN A 252 4.21 -18.08 2.34
N GLN A 253 3.89 -16.79 2.25
CA GLN A 253 3.69 -16.11 0.97
C GLN A 253 4.95 -16.15 0.09
N LEU A 254 6.13 -15.92 0.69
CA LEU A 254 7.40 -15.99 -0.04
C LEU A 254 7.70 -17.39 -0.57
N LEU A 255 7.41 -18.44 0.22
CA LEU A 255 7.56 -19.83 -0.23
C LEU A 255 6.58 -20.19 -1.35
N ALA A 256 5.30 -19.84 -1.18
CA ALA A 256 4.27 -20.09 -2.18
C ALA A 256 4.62 -19.42 -3.52
N PHE A 257 5.01 -18.14 -3.50
CA PHE A 257 5.48 -17.43 -4.68
C PHE A 257 6.74 -18.06 -5.28
N SER A 258 7.70 -18.47 -4.43
CA SER A 258 8.92 -19.12 -4.89
C SER A 258 8.63 -20.40 -5.69
N ILE A 259 7.67 -21.21 -5.26
CA ILE A 259 7.28 -22.43 -5.98
C ILE A 259 6.73 -22.08 -7.36
N VAL A 260 5.77 -21.17 -7.42
CA VAL A 260 5.18 -20.75 -8.70
C VAL A 260 6.24 -20.21 -9.64
N LEU A 261 7.17 -19.39 -9.13
CA LEU A 261 8.26 -18.85 -9.92
C LEU A 261 9.17 -19.98 -10.44
N LEU A 262 9.62 -20.90 -9.57
CA LEU A 262 10.56 -21.96 -9.93
C LEU A 262 9.99 -22.96 -10.94
N LEU A 263 8.67 -23.23 -10.91
CA LEU A 263 7.97 -24.07 -11.89
C LEU A 263 8.11 -23.56 -13.32
N ARG A 264 8.43 -22.27 -13.52
CA ARG A 264 8.67 -21.68 -14.85
C ARG A 264 10.06 -21.97 -15.40
N PHE A 265 10.94 -22.55 -14.60
CA PHE A 265 12.35 -22.73 -14.91
C PHE A 265 12.78 -24.21 -14.83
N ILE A 266 11.83 -25.14 -14.82
CA ILE A 266 12.04 -26.59 -14.96
C ILE A 266 11.55 -27.08 -16.33
N ALA A 267 11.83 -28.34 -16.65
CA ALA A 267 11.34 -28.96 -17.87
C ALA A 267 9.79 -29.00 -17.91
N GLU A 268 9.22 -28.85 -19.10
CA GLU A 268 7.77 -28.66 -19.28
C GLU A 268 6.95 -29.86 -18.79
N ASP A 269 7.45 -31.08 -19.00
CA ASP A 269 6.88 -32.34 -18.53
C ASP A 269 6.80 -32.38 -17.00
N LEU A 270 7.88 -32.02 -16.32
CA LEU A 270 7.93 -31.98 -14.86
C LEU A 270 7.04 -30.87 -14.29
N SER A 271 7.02 -29.70 -14.94
CA SER A 271 6.11 -28.61 -14.58
C SER A 271 4.65 -29.02 -14.72
N ALA A 272 4.28 -29.67 -15.82
CA ALA A 272 2.92 -30.17 -16.04
C ALA A 272 2.51 -31.16 -14.95
N ALA A 273 3.36 -32.15 -14.65
CA ALA A 273 3.12 -33.14 -13.59
C ALA A 273 2.97 -32.49 -12.20
N CYS A 274 3.79 -31.47 -11.88
CA CYS A 274 3.64 -30.74 -10.62
C CYS A 274 2.32 -29.96 -10.54
N LYS A 275 1.85 -29.39 -11.66
CA LYS A 275 0.60 -28.62 -11.76
C LYS A 275 -0.67 -29.47 -11.72
N GLU A 276 -0.57 -30.79 -11.85
CA GLU A 276 -1.71 -31.70 -11.65
C GLU A 276 -2.14 -31.78 -10.17
N LYS A 277 -1.19 -31.57 -9.24
CA LYS A 277 -1.48 -31.54 -7.80
C LYS A 277 -2.36 -30.34 -7.46
N ALA A 278 -3.50 -30.61 -6.80
CA ALA A 278 -4.52 -29.60 -6.53
C ALA A 278 -3.98 -28.37 -5.77
N ALA A 279 -3.10 -28.59 -4.79
CA ALA A 279 -2.47 -27.51 -4.03
C ALA A 279 -1.63 -26.60 -4.93
N ILE A 280 -0.82 -27.17 -5.83
CA ILE A 280 0.04 -26.42 -6.75
C ILE A 280 -0.80 -25.70 -7.81
N LYS A 281 -1.82 -26.35 -8.35
CA LYS A 281 -2.76 -25.75 -9.30
C LYS A 281 -3.43 -24.51 -8.71
N SER A 282 -3.84 -24.57 -7.44
CA SER A 282 -4.41 -23.43 -6.73
C SER A 282 -3.39 -22.29 -6.58
N LEU A 283 -2.15 -22.59 -6.18
CA LEU A 283 -1.08 -21.58 -6.08
C LEU A 283 -0.80 -20.87 -7.41
N VAL A 284 -0.72 -21.63 -8.50
CA VAL A 284 -0.48 -21.09 -9.84
C VAL A 284 -1.63 -20.19 -10.27
N GLY A 285 -2.88 -20.61 -10.10
CA GLY A 285 -4.05 -19.79 -10.44
C GLY A 285 -4.12 -18.49 -9.66
N LEU A 286 -3.81 -18.51 -8.36
CA LEU A 286 -3.75 -17.30 -7.53
C LEU A 286 -2.60 -16.36 -7.97
N ALA A 287 -1.45 -16.91 -8.33
CA ALA A 287 -0.31 -16.12 -8.76
C ALA A 287 -0.53 -15.49 -10.14
N GLU A 288 -1.20 -16.19 -11.06
CA GLU A 288 -1.58 -15.66 -12.39
C GLU A 288 -2.66 -14.58 -12.29
N GLY A 289 -3.54 -14.67 -11.28
CA GLY A 289 -4.56 -13.68 -10.96
C GLY A 289 -4.11 -12.57 -10.02
N TYR A 290 -2.84 -12.54 -9.61
CA TYR A 290 -2.37 -11.60 -8.59
C TYR A 290 -2.59 -10.14 -9.00
N ARG A 291 -3.01 -9.34 -8.02
CA ARG A 291 -3.16 -7.88 -8.13
C ARG A 291 -2.47 -7.23 -6.94
N ALA A 292 -1.83 -6.08 -7.15
CA ALA A 292 -1.21 -5.34 -6.05
C ALA A 292 -2.22 -4.97 -4.95
N HIS A 293 -1.90 -5.19 -3.68
CA HIS A 293 -2.75 -4.89 -2.53
C HIS A 293 -2.33 -3.59 -1.82
N PHE A 294 -1.03 -3.27 -1.77
CA PHE A 294 -0.47 -2.10 -1.09
C PHE A 294 -0.19 -0.92 -2.03
N HIS A 295 -0.42 -1.08 -3.34
CA HIS A 295 -0.35 0.05 -4.27
C HIS A 295 -1.42 1.11 -3.94
N PRO A 296 -1.14 2.43 -4.07
CA PRO A 296 -2.09 3.49 -3.75
C PRO A 296 -3.45 3.40 -4.46
N VAL A 297 -3.52 2.83 -5.67
CA VAL A 297 -4.79 2.54 -6.37
C VAL A 297 -5.63 1.55 -5.57
N SER A 298 -5.04 0.43 -5.14
CA SER A 298 -5.73 -0.63 -4.40
C SER A 298 -6.15 -0.15 -3.02
N GLN A 299 -5.30 0.64 -2.36
CA GLN A 299 -5.63 1.29 -1.10
C GLN A 299 -6.79 2.28 -1.25
N LEU A 300 -6.82 3.08 -2.32
CA LEU A 300 -7.95 3.98 -2.60
C LEU A 300 -9.25 3.20 -2.84
N LYS A 301 -9.22 2.09 -3.58
CA LYS A 301 -10.41 1.22 -3.77
C LYS A 301 -10.95 0.73 -2.43
N LYS A 302 -10.08 0.22 -1.55
CA LYS A 302 -10.46 -0.22 -0.20
C LYS A 302 -11.06 0.93 0.63
N GLN A 303 -10.45 2.11 0.59
CA GLN A 303 -10.95 3.31 1.28
C GLN A 303 -12.34 3.72 0.79
N VAL A 304 -12.56 3.74 -0.53
CA VAL A 304 -13.86 4.06 -1.14
C VAL A 304 -14.92 3.04 -0.72
N LEU A 305 -14.64 1.74 -0.84
CA LEU A 305 -15.58 0.67 -0.47
C LEU A 305 -15.89 0.66 1.04
N SER A 306 -14.90 0.92 1.89
CA SER A 306 -15.11 1.03 3.34
C SER A 306 -15.97 2.25 3.68
N CYS A 307 -15.71 3.39 3.04
CA CYS A 307 -16.47 4.61 3.24
C CYS A 307 -17.92 4.45 2.75
N GLU A 308 -18.12 3.80 1.61
CA GLU A 308 -19.44 3.46 1.05
C GLU A 308 -20.28 2.68 2.07
N LYS A 309 -19.73 1.57 2.58
CA LYS A 309 -20.39 0.75 3.61
C LYS A 309 -20.77 1.56 4.86
N SER A 310 -19.90 2.49 5.28
CA SER A 310 -20.12 3.34 6.44
C SER A 310 -21.22 4.40 6.22
N ILE A 311 -21.40 4.89 4.99
CA ILE A 311 -22.48 5.82 4.65
C ILE A 311 -23.81 5.07 4.47
N ARG A 312 -23.78 3.83 3.95
CA ARG A 312 -24.97 3.00 3.69
C ARG A 312 -25.86 2.79 4.90
N VAL A 313 -25.30 2.84 6.11
CA VAL A 313 -26.06 2.68 7.36
C VAL A 313 -26.75 3.97 7.83
N TRP A 314 -26.46 5.12 7.22
CA TRP A 314 -27.03 6.41 7.63
C TRP A 314 -28.56 6.48 7.56
N PRO A 315 -29.24 5.98 6.49
CA PRO A 315 -30.69 5.96 6.45
C PRO A 315 -31.34 5.08 7.52
N LEU A 316 -30.57 4.16 8.12
CA LEU A 316 -31.02 3.26 9.18
C LEU A 316 -30.83 3.87 10.58
N LEU A 317 -30.27 5.08 10.68
CA LEU A 317 -30.06 5.75 11.96
C LEU A 317 -31.41 6.10 12.61
N PRO A 318 -31.56 5.89 13.92
CA PRO A 318 -32.85 6.02 14.59
C PRO A 318 -33.33 7.48 14.69
N LEU A 319 -34.50 7.75 14.10
CA LEU A 319 -35.14 9.07 14.04
C LEU A 319 -36.18 9.22 15.16
N PRO A 320 -36.23 10.37 15.88
CA PRO A 320 -37.37 10.70 16.73
C PRO A 320 -38.65 10.90 15.90
N GLU A 321 -39.82 10.52 16.43
CA GLU A 321 -41.13 10.73 15.77
C GLU A 321 -41.36 12.21 15.39
N GLU A 322 -40.98 13.14 16.28
CA GLU A 322 -41.03 14.59 16.06
C GLU A 322 -40.16 15.06 14.86
N ALA A 323 -39.12 14.29 14.52
CA ALA A 323 -38.24 14.55 13.38
C ALA A 323 -38.84 14.05 12.05
N GLU A 324 -39.66 12.99 12.08
CA GLU A 324 -40.40 12.54 10.89
C GLU A 324 -41.45 13.56 10.47
N GLU A 325 -42.15 14.17 11.42
CA GLU A 325 -43.14 15.21 11.16
C GLU A 325 -42.51 16.52 10.67
N ALA A 326 -41.42 16.98 11.31
CA ALA A 326 -40.70 18.17 10.89
C ALA A 326 -40.07 18.02 9.48
N ALA A 327 -39.54 16.83 9.16
CA ALA A 327 -38.94 16.56 7.85
C ALA A 327 -39.95 16.49 6.69
N ARG A 328 -41.25 16.29 6.96
CA ARG A 328 -42.31 16.38 5.93
C ARG A 328 -42.69 17.83 5.59
N VAL A 329 -42.31 18.79 6.43
CA VAL A 329 -42.73 20.20 6.34
C VAL A 329 -41.56 21.14 5.97
N GLU A 330 -40.32 20.83 6.37
CA GLU A 330 -39.13 21.68 6.13
C GLU A 330 -38.20 21.18 5.02
N GLY A 331 -38.67 21.21 3.77
CA GLY A 331 -37.76 21.29 2.63
C GLY A 331 -37.34 22.74 2.43
N THR A 332 -36.15 23.16 2.88
CA THR A 332 -35.68 24.51 2.53
C THR A 332 -35.49 24.61 1.00
N SER A 333 -35.74 25.78 0.42
CA SER A 333 -35.52 26.01 -1.02
C SER A 333 -34.09 25.69 -1.46
N GLU A 334 -33.13 25.79 -0.54
CA GLU A 334 -31.72 25.48 -0.77
C GLU A 334 -31.43 23.98 -0.80
N THR A 335 -32.07 23.19 0.06
CA THR A 335 -31.98 21.72 0.03
C THR A 335 -32.53 21.19 -1.29
N GLN A 336 -33.69 21.68 -1.74
CA GLN A 336 -34.29 21.31 -3.01
C GLN A 336 -33.41 21.69 -4.21
N ALA A 337 -32.78 22.87 -4.17
CA ALA A 337 -31.82 23.26 -5.20
C ALA A 337 -30.60 22.34 -5.26
N CYS A 338 -30.11 21.88 -4.10
CA CYS A 338 -29.00 20.91 -4.04
C CYS A 338 -29.42 19.54 -4.58
N GLU A 339 -30.61 19.05 -4.26
CA GLU A 339 -31.14 17.78 -4.77
C GLU A 339 -31.30 17.79 -6.30
N ALA A 340 -31.80 18.89 -6.86
CA ALA A 340 -31.90 19.07 -8.31
C ALA A 340 -30.51 19.07 -8.98
N LEU A 341 -29.55 19.82 -8.43
CA LEU A 341 -28.16 19.83 -8.92
C LEU A 341 -27.50 18.44 -8.82
N PHE A 342 -27.69 17.75 -7.70
CA PHE A 342 -27.20 16.39 -7.51
C PHE A 342 -27.72 15.45 -8.60
N THR A 343 -29.02 15.48 -8.87
CA THR A 343 -29.67 14.61 -9.86
C THR A 343 -29.11 14.85 -11.26
N GLU A 344 -28.87 16.12 -11.61
CA GLU A 344 -28.33 16.51 -12.90
C GLU A 344 -26.87 16.07 -13.08
N ILE A 345 -26.03 16.28 -12.06
CA ILE A 345 -24.63 15.80 -12.07
C ILE A 345 -24.60 14.28 -12.15
N LEU A 346 -25.42 13.59 -11.35
CA LEU A 346 -25.47 12.13 -11.34
C LEU A 346 -25.84 11.60 -12.72
N ARG A 347 -26.89 12.15 -13.35
CA ARG A 347 -27.30 11.79 -14.70
C ARG A 347 -26.16 11.95 -15.71
N GLU A 348 -25.42 13.06 -15.62
CA GLU A 348 -24.28 13.31 -16.49
C GLU A 348 -23.17 12.27 -16.31
N LEU A 349 -22.77 11.99 -15.07
CA LEU A 349 -21.70 11.02 -14.78
C LEU A 349 -22.09 9.60 -15.20
N LEU A 350 -23.37 9.23 -15.05
CA LEU A 350 -23.89 7.92 -15.42
C LEU A 350 -23.87 7.67 -16.93
N CYS A 351 -24.08 8.71 -17.75
CA CYS A 351 -23.91 8.63 -19.21
C CYS A 351 -22.47 8.23 -19.61
N HIS A 352 -21.52 8.28 -18.68
CA HIS A 352 -20.13 7.94 -18.91
C HIS A 352 -19.70 6.57 -18.37
N LEU A 353 -20.60 5.81 -17.75
CA LEU A 353 -20.32 4.43 -17.36
C LEU A 353 -20.02 3.54 -18.59
N PRO A 354 -19.19 2.48 -18.43
CA PRO A 354 -19.04 1.45 -19.44
C PRO A 354 -20.40 0.79 -19.72
N GLU A 355 -20.73 0.52 -20.98
CA GLU A 355 -21.93 -0.22 -21.37
C GLU A 355 -21.81 -1.69 -20.89
N GLY A 356 -22.16 -1.95 -19.64
CA GLY A 356 -22.43 -3.29 -19.12
C GLY A 356 -23.88 -3.67 -19.39
N ASP A 357 -24.11 -4.91 -19.83
CA ASP A 357 -25.43 -5.48 -20.08
C ASP A 357 -26.38 -5.23 -18.88
N GLY A 358 -27.33 -4.30 -19.06
CA GLY A 358 -28.45 -4.06 -18.13
C GLY A 358 -28.45 -2.72 -17.36
N VAL A 359 -27.42 -1.87 -17.46
CA VAL A 359 -27.26 -0.68 -16.59
C VAL A 359 -28.12 0.53 -16.99
N VAL A 360 -28.97 0.47 -18.03
CA VAL A 360 -29.75 1.65 -18.49
C VAL A 360 -31.24 1.55 -18.16
N SER A 361 -31.81 0.36 -17.97
CA SER A 361 -33.25 0.20 -17.68
C SER A 361 -33.53 0.18 -16.17
N GLY A 362 -34.18 1.22 -15.64
CA GLY A 362 -34.81 1.18 -14.31
C GLY A 362 -34.21 2.09 -13.24
N TRP A 363 -34.00 3.39 -13.53
CA TRP A 363 -33.66 4.40 -12.50
C TRP A 363 -34.83 4.79 -11.58
N ASP A 364 -35.89 3.97 -11.55
CA ASP A 364 -37.08 4.16 -10.72
C ASP A 364 -36.90 3.69 -9.25
N ARG A 365 -35.74 3.10 -8.88
CA ARG A 365 -35.41 2.71 -7.50
C ARG A 365 -34.36 3.63 -6.86
N LEU A 366 -34.42 3.76 -5.54
CA LEU A 366 -33.63 4.67 -4.68
C LEU A 366 -32.18 4.88 -5.20
N PRO A 367 -31.75 6.14 -5.43
CA PRO A 367 -30.43 6.47 -5.98
C PRO A 367 -29.25 5.83 -5.24
N ASP A 368 -29.37 5.62 -3.93
CA ASP A 368 -28.28 5.18 -3.04
C ASP A 368 -27.88 3.70 -3.27
N GLU A 369 -28.83 2.79 -3.49
CA GLU A 369 -28.53 1.36 -3.71
C GLU A 369 -27.79 1.14 -5.03
N ARG A 370 -28.22 1.86 -6.08
CA ARG A 370 -27.61 1.76 -7.40
C ARG A 370 -26.24 2.43 -7.46
N CYS A 371 -26.07 3.58 -6.80
CA CYS A 371 -24.75 4.20 -6.66
C CYS A 371 -23.77 3.26 -5.94
N SER A 372 -24.24 2.54 -4.92
CA SER A 372 -23.42 1.55 -4.20
C SER A 372 -22.97 0.40 -5.11
N GLN A 373 -23.87 -0.15 -5.93
CA GLN A 373 -23.52 -1.20 -6.91
C GLN A 373 -22.49 -0.71 -7.93
N VAL A 374 -22.72 0.47 -8.51
CA VAL A 374 -21.81 1.06 -9.50
C VAL A 374 -20.43 1.32 -8.89
N ILE A 375 -20.34 1.83 -7.66
CA ILE A 375 -19.06 2.03 -6.96
C ILE A 375 -18.33 0.70 -6.79
N GLN A 376 -19.04 -0.38 -6.44
CA GLN A 376 -18.46 -1.72 -6.29
C GLN A 376 -17.93 -2.26 -7.62
N GLU A 377 -18.69 -2.12 -8.70
CA GLU A 377 -18.27 -2.52 -10.06
C GLU A 377 -17.03 -1.74 -10.52
N LEU A 378 -17.04 -0.42 -10.37
CA LEU A 378 -15.91 0.44 -10.74
C LEU A 378 -14.64 0.11 -9.93
N CYS A 379 -14.78 -0.16 -8.63
CA CYS A 379 -13.65 -0.59 -7.81
C CYS A 379 -13.16 -2.00 -8.20
N GLY A 380 -14.02 -2.85 -8.77
CA GLY A 380 -13.67 -4.14 -9.34
C GLY A 380 -12.86 -4.06 -10.65
N THR A 381 -13.02 -2.98 -11.42
CA THR A 381 -12.31 -2.80 -12.70
C THR A 381 -10.79 -2.77 -12.53
N PRO A 382 -10.01 -3.57 -13.29
CA PRO A 382 -8.55 -3.57 -13.18
C PRO A 382 -7.96 -2.22 -13.62
N VAL A 383 -6.99 -1.71 -12.86
CA VAL A 383 -6.27 -0.47 -13.17
C VAL A 383 -4.77 -0.81 -13.13
N PRO A 384 -4.02 -0.56 -14.22
CA PRO A 384 -2.59 -0.87 -14.26
C PRO A 384 -1.83 -0.18 -13.13
N THR A 385 -1.00 -0.92 -12.39
CA THR A 385 -0.23 -0.38 -11.26
C THR A 385 1.27 -0.31 -11.50
N LEU A 386 1.78 -1.14 -12.43
CA LEU A 386 3.21 -1.23 -12.70
C LEU A 386 3.75 0.06 -13.34
N PHE A 387 4.86 0.54 -12.79
CA PHE A 387 5.58 1.73 -13.26
C PHE A 387 4.70 2.98 -13.37
N CYS A 388 3.76 3.14 -12.43
CA CYS A 388 2.89 4.31 -12.36
C CYS A 388 3.71 5.61 -12.35
N PRO A 389 3.51 6.49 -13.34
CA PRO A 389 4.20 7.77 -13.41
C PRO A 389 3.76 8.76 -12.33
N ARG A 390 4.63 9.73 -12.04
CA ARG A 390 4.50 10.64 -10.90
C ARG A 390 3.22 11.48 -10.93
N THR A 391 2.75 11.89 -12.11
CA THR A 391 1.51 12.66 -12.29
C THR A 391 0.28 11.88 -11.80
N VAL A 392 0.24 10.57 -12.06
CA VAL A 392 -0.80 9.66 -11.55
C VAL A 392 -0.73 9.55 -10.04
N LEU A 393 0.47 9.34 -9.47
CA LEU A 393 0.65 9.24 -8.01
C LEU A 393 0.25 10.54 -7.29
N GLU A 394 0.51 11.71 -7.87
CA GLU A 394 0.07 13.00 -7.33
C GLU A 394 -1.47 13.11 -7.28
N VAL A 395 -2.16 12.74 -8.36
CA VAL A 395 -3.62 12.72 -8.39
C VAL A 395 -4.20 11.71 -7.39
N LEU A 396 -3.64 10.49 -7.34
CA LEU A 396 -4.04 9.47 -6.38
C LEU A 396 -3.92 9.95 -4.94
N THR A 397 -2.87 10.70 -4.62
CA THR A 397 -2.69 11.28 -3.28
C THR A 397 -3.84 12.22 -2.92
N VAL A 398 -4.26 13.09 -3.85
CA VAL A 398 -5.39 13.99 -3.62
C VAL A 398 -6.70 13.21 -3.46
N LEU A 399 -6.98 12.23 -4.33
CA LEU A 399 -8.19 11.40 -4.25
C LEU A 399 -8.26 10.61 -2.93
N ARG A 400 -7.14 10.06 -2.46
CA ARG A 400 -7.05 9.38 -1.15
C ARG A 400 -7.32 10.30 0.02
N ASN A 401 -6.81 11.53 -0.03
CA ASN A 401 -7.12 12.52 1.00
C ASN A 401 -8.61 12.85 1.02
N ILE A 402 -9.24 13.07 -0.14
CA ILE A 402 -10.70 13.29 -0.25
C ILE A 402 -11.45 12.11 0.39
N SER A 403 -11.14 10.87 -0.01
CA SER A 403 -11.78 9.66 0.52
C SER A 403 -11.60 9.53 2.04
N THR A 404 -10.41 9.85 2.56
CA THR A 404 -10.10 9.84 4.00
C THR A 404 -10.96 10.84 4.77
N HIS A 405 -11.15 12.05 4.22
CA HIS A 405 -12.04 13.05 4.82
C HIS A 405 -13.51 12.62 4.75
N CYS A 406 -13.97 12.02 3.65
CA CYS A 406 -15.31 11.44 3.57
C CYS A 406 -15.54 10.37 4.64
N ALA A 407 -14.58 9.45 4.83
CA ALA A 407 -14.66 8.43 5.87
C ALA A 407 -14.73 9.05 7.28
N ARG A 408 -13.93 10.10 7.52
CA ARG A 408 -13.96 10.83 8.80
C ARG A 408 -15.29 11.54 9.05
N VAL A 409 -15.89 12.15 8.03
CA VAL A 409 -17.26 12.70 8.12
C VAL A 409 -18.25 11.58 8.45
N SER A 410 -18.13 10.43 7.76
CA SER A 410 -18.93 9.23 8.02
C SER A 410 -18.92 8.83 9.49
N SER A 411 -17.74 8.65 10.07
CA SER A 411 -17.58 8.28 11.48
C SER A 411 -18.11 9.35 12.44
N GLN A 412 -17.86 10.64 12.15
CA GLN A 412 -18.33 11.74 13.00
C GLN A 412 -19.86 11.85 13.03
N VAL A 413 -20.50 11.70 11.87
CA VAL A 413 -21.97 11.75 11.76
C VAL A 413 -22.58 10.55 12.47
N ALA A 414 -22.08 9.33 12.23
CA ALA A 414 -22.59 8.13 12.90
C ALA A 414 -22.50 8.25 14.43
N ALA A 415 -21.31 8.61 14.95
CA ALA A 415 -21.11 8.79 16.40
C ALA A 415 -21.96 9.93 16.98
N SER A 416 -22.14 11.02 16.23
CA SER A 416 -22.97 12.14 16.69
C SER A 416 -24.46 11.80 16.68
N ALA A 417 -24.93 11.09 15.65
CA ALA A 417 -26.31 10.62 15.55
C ALA A 417 -26.65 9.66 16.69
N GLU A 418 -25.81 8.67 16.95
CA GLU A 418 -26.02 7.72 18.04
C GLU A 418 -26.04 8.40 19.41
N LEU A 419 -25.04 9.24 19.71
CA LEU A 419 -24.97 9.96 20.98
C LEU A 419 -26.17 10.88 21.19
N ARG A 420 -26.58 11.63 20.16
CA ARG A 420 -27.72 12.55 20.26
C ARG A 420 -29.04 11.80 20.38
N HIS A 421 -29.19 10.67 19.69
CA HIS A 421 -30.34 9.81 19.83
C HIS A 421 -30.47 9.28 21.27
N GLN A 422 -29.39 8.77 21.86
CA GLN A 422 -29.39 8.33 23.28
C GLN A 422 -29.79 9.47 24.22
N GLN A 423 -29.19 10.66 24.07
CA GLN A 423 -29.53 11.82 24.89
C GLN A 423 -30.98 12.29 24.70
N TRP A 424 -31.55 12.09 23.52
CA TRP A 424 -32.95 12.38 23.22
C TRP A 424 -33.87 11.43 23.98
N VAL A 425 -33.64 10.12 23.88
CA VAL A 425 -34.42 9.06 24.55
C VAL A 425 -34.37 9.24 26.07
N GLU A 426 -33.20 9.55 26.62
CA GLU A 426 -33.00 9.80 28.05
C GLU A 426 -33.54 11.18 28.51
N ARG A 427 -34.15 11.96 27.60
CA ARG A 427 -34.66 13.32 27.84
C ARG A 427 -33.62 14.30 28.40
N ARG A 428 -32.34 14.08 28.11
CA ARG A 428 -31.21 14.92 28.57
C ARG A 428 -30.93 16.13 27.66
N LEU A 429 -31.51 16.16 26.46
CA LEU A 429 -31.34 17.29 25.54
C LEU A 429 -32.20 18.50 25.91
N ARG A 430 -31.55 19.67 26.08
CA ARG A 430 -32.21 20.97 26.22
C ARG A 430 -32.85 21.39 24.88
N SER A 431 -33.87 22.26 24.92
CA SER A 431 -34.62 22.72 23.74
C SER A 431 -33.73 23.14 22.55
N ARG A 432 -32.73 24.01 22.77
CA ARG A 432 -31.77 24.40 21.71
C ARG A 432 -31.01 23.21 21.11
N GLN A 433 -30.60 22.24 21.94
CA GLN A 433 -29.85 21.05 21.50
C GLN A 433 -30.76 20.09 20.72
N ARG A 434 -32.05 20.04 21.04
CA ARG A 434 -33.07 19.31 20.28
C ARG A 434 -33.22 19.90 18.88
N GLN A 435 -33.36 21.23 18.77
CA GLN A 435 -33.41 21.91 17.47
C GLN A 435 -32.15 21.64 16.63
N THR A 436 -30.96 21.73 17.24
CA THR A 436 -29.71 21.41 16.51
C THR A 436 -29.63 19.95 16.07
N TYR A 437 -30.19 19.02 16.86
CA TYR A 437 -30.28 17.62 16.47
C TYR A 437 -31.23 17.40 15.27
N LEU A 438 -32.36 18.10 15.22
CA LEU A 438 -33.27 18.06 14.07
C LEU A 438 -32.61 18.61 12.79
N HIS A 439 -31.88 19.73 12.89
CA HIS A 439 -31.10 20.27 11.76
C HIS A 439 -29.97 19.34 11.31
N MET A 440 -29.36 18.59 12.22
CA MET A 440 -28.39 17.55 11.87
C MET A 440 -29.06 16.46 11.04
N LEU A 441 -30.21 15.94 11.48
CA LEU A 441 -30.94 14.88 10.79
C LEU A 441 -31.39 15.32 9.38
N SER A 442 -31.85 16.57 9.21
CA SER A 442 -32.18 17.09 7.88
C SER A 442 -30.93 17.24 6.99
N SER A 443 -29.81 17.70 7.55
CA SER A 443 -28.54 17.81 6.82
C SER A 443 -27.97 16.45 6.42
N ILE A 444 -28.15 15.41 7.24
CA ILE A 444 -27.73 14.03 6.94
C ILE A 444 -28.43 13.51 5.68
N LYS A 445 -29.72 13.79 5.49
CA LYS A 445 -30.48 13.40 4.30
C LYS A 445 -29.90 13.97 3.01
N LEU A 446 -29.39 15.21 3.06
CA LEU A 446 -28.70 15.83 1.92
C LEU A 446 -27.27 15.31 1.75
N LEU A 447 -26.54 15.16 2.87
CA LEU A 447 -25.13 14.80 2.84
C LEU A 447 -24.88 13.37 2.39
N SER A 448 -25.77 12.41 2.70
CA SER A 448 -25.60 11.01 2.28
C SER A 448 -25.46 10.90 0.75
N PRO A 449 -26.44 11.34 -0.07
CA PRO A 449 -26.32 11.31 -1.53
C PRO A 449 -25.09 12.06 -2.05
N VAL A 450 -24.75 13.22 -1.47
CA VAL A 450 -23.60 14.01 -1.90
C VAL A 450 -22.27 13.30 -1.62
N LEU A 451 -22.13 12.63 -0.49
CA LEU A 451 -20.94 11.83 -0.20
C LEU A 451 -20.87 10.62 -1.15
N TYR A 452 -21.99 9.98 -1.47
CA TYR A 452 -22.06 8.95 -2.51
C TYR A 452 -21.61 9.48 -3.88
N LEU A 453 -22.05 10.68 -4.27
CA LEU A 453 -21.60 11.33 -5.50
C LEU A 453 -20.08 11.54 -5.52
N ILE A 454 -19.50 11.97 -4.39
CA ILE A 454 -18.03 12.15 -4.28
C ILE A 454 -17.31 10.80 -4.40
N LEU A 455 -17.81 9.75 -3.74
CA LEU A 455 -17.23 8.41 -3.85
C LEU A 455 -17.34 7.86 -5.28
N LEU A 456 -18.48 8.07 -5.95
CA LEU A 456 -18.68 7.71 -7.36
C LEU A 456 -17.70 8.47 -8.26
N LEU A 457 -17.54 9.78 -8.06
CA LEU A 457 -16.58 10.60 -8.80
C LEU A 457 -15.15 10.07 -8.60
N ILE A 458 -14.77 9.75 -7.36
CA ILE A 458 -13.45 9.15 -7.08
C ILE A 458 -13.28 7.83 -7.85
N ALA A 459 -14.27 6.94 -7.82
CA ALA A 459 -14.21 5.65 -8.50
C ALA A 459 -14.10 5.80 -10.03
N LEU A 460 -14.89 6.70 -10.62
CA LEU A 460 -14.86 7.01 -12.06
C LEU A 460 -13.52 7.60 -12.50
N GLU A 461 -12.98 8.56 -11.73
CA GLU A 461 -11.68 9.17 -12.01
C GLU A 461 -10.54 8.18 -11.80
N LEU A 462 -10.66 7.24 -10.85
CA LEU A 462 -9.69 6.19 -10.60
C LEU A 462 -9.58 5.20 -11.75
N VAL A 463 -10.70 4.73 -12.30
CA VAL A 463 -10.70 3.81 -13.45
C VAL A 463 -10.06 4.47 -14.68
N ASN A 464 -10.18 5.80 -14.80
CA ASN A 464 -9.63 6.59 -15.90
C ASN A 464 -8.31 7.31 -15.55
N ILE A 465 -7.65 6.94 -14.45
CA ILE A 465 -6.56 7.73 -13.87
C ILE A 465 -5.39 7.97 -14.85
N HIS A 466 -5.09 6.99 -15.70
CA HIS A 466 -3.97 7.04 -16.64
C HIS A 466 -4.20 8.01 -17.80
N VAL A 467 -5.44 8.45 -18.04
CA VAL A 467 -5.78 9.48 -19.04
C VAL A 467 -5.14 10.83 -18.68
N VAL A 468 -4.72 11.02 -17.43
CA VAL A 468 -4.02 12.24 -16.98
C VAL A 468 -2.77 12.56 -17.80
N HIS A 469 -2.12 11.57 -18.41
CA HIS A 469 -0.97 11.78 -19.30
C HIS A 469 -1.27 12.57 -20.56
N GLY A 470 -2.52 12.48 -21.04
CA GLY A 470 -2.95 13.20 -22.23
C GLY A 470 -3.18 14.69 -21.98
N LYS A 471 -3.20 15.14 -20.71
CA LYS A 471 -3.42 16.55 -20.38
C LYS A 471 -2.14 17.36 -20.58
N ASN A 472 -2.28 18.52 -21.21
CA ASN A 472 -1.19 19.50 -21.20
C ASN A 472 -1.03 20.12 -19.80
N THR A 473 0.07 20.85 -19.57
CA THR A 473 0.40 21.43 -18.27
C THR A 473 -0.73 22.32 -17.70
N TYR A 474 -1.39 23.10 -18.55
CA TYR A 474 -2.48 23.98 -18.14
C TYR A 474 -3.73 23.17 -17.72
N GLU A 475 -4.16 22.21 -18.53
CA GLU A 475 -5.29 21.33 -18.24
C GLU A 475 -5.07 20.49 -16.98
N TYR A 476 -3.84 20.01 -16.78
CA TYR A 476 -3.43 19.29 -15.58
C TYR A 476 -3.54 20.16 -14.33
N GLN A 477 -3.04 21.39 -14.39
CA GLN A 477 -3.16 22.34 -13.27
C GLN A 477 -4.61 22.71 -12.94
N GLN A 478 -5.46 22.89 -13.96
CA GLN A 478 -6.89 23.16 -13.76
C GLN A 478 -7.60 21.95 -13.12
N TYR A 479 -7.27 20.74 -13.57
CA TYR A 479 -7.78 19.50 -12.99
C TYR A 479 -7.35 19.32 -11.52
N LEU A 480 -6.08 19.55 -11.19
CA LEU A 480 -5.62 19.52 -9.80
C LEU A 480 -6.29 20.59 -8.93
N LYS A 481 -6.52 21.80 -9.46
CA LYS A 481 -7.25 22.86 -8.74
C LYS A 481 -8.69 22.43 -8.44
N PHE A 482 -9.34 21.77 -9.39
CA PHE A 482 -10.66 21.18 -9.21
C PHE A 482 -10.66 20.14 -8.08
N LEU A 483 -9.78 19.14 -8.13
CA LEU A 483 -9.69 18.12 -7.08
C LEU A 483 -9.37 18.74 -5.70
N LYS A 484 -8.44 19.71 -5.64
CA LYS A 484 -8.13 20.44 -4.40
C LYS A 484 -9.33 21.23 -3.87
N SER A 485 -10.25 21.66 -4.75
CA SER A 485 -11.48 22.31 -4.31
C SER A 485 -12.47 21.34 -3.67
N ILE A 486 -12.55 20.09 -4.16
CA ILE A 486 -13.30 19.00 -3.52
C ILE A 486 -12.64 18.61 -2.20
N LEU A 487 -11.32 18.50 -2.17
CA LEU A 487 -10.56 18.24 -0.93
C LEU A 487 -10.89 19.28 0.13
N ARG A 488 -10.78 20.56 -0.21
CA ARG A 488 -11.14 21.66 0.71
C ARG A 488 -12.59 21.60 1.19
N TYR A 489 -13.51 21.18 0.33
CA TYR A 489 -14.90 20.95 0.72
C TYR A 489 -14.99 19.84 1.79
N THR A 490 -14.38 18.68 1.55
CA THR A 490 -14.39 17.57 2.52
C THR A 490 -13.66 17.88 3.82
N GLU A 491 -12.57 18.66 3.78
CA GLU A 491 -11.87 19.18 4.98
C GLU A 491 -12.79 20.08 5.81
N ASN A 492 -13.50 21.01 5.16
CA ASN A 492 -14.45 21.89 5.83
C ASN A 492 -15.63 21.12 6.43
N LEU A 493 -16.13 20.09 5.72
CA LEU A 493 -17.17 19.20 6.25
C LEU A 493 -16.71 18.57 7.57
N VAL A 494 -15.51 17.97 7.62
CA VAL A 494 -14.95 17.39 8.86
C VAL A 494 -14.93 18.37 10.02
N VAL A 495 -14.67 19.65 9.76
CA VAL A 495 -14.71 20.69 10.79
C VAL A 495 -16.14 20.97 11.21
N TYR A 496 -17.08 21.08 10.28
CA TYR A 496 -18.46 21.51 10.53
C TYR A 496 -19.29 20.40 11.20
N THR A 497 -19.07 19.14 10.82
CA THR A 497 -19.72 17.95 11.38
C THR A 497 -19.06 17.48 12.69
N SER A 498 -18.01 18.15 13.16
CA SER A 498 -17.42 17.84 14.46
C SER A 498 -18.37 18.20 15.60
N GLN A 499 -18.38 17.38 16.66
CA GLN A 499 -19.21 17.60 17.86
C GLN A 499 -18.98 18.98 18.51
N GLN A 500 -17.77 19.54 18.35
CA GLN A 500 -17.39 20.83 18.90
C GLN A 500 -17.98 22.02 18.13
N LYS A 501 -18.04 21.93 16.80
CA LYS A 501 -18.51 23.04 15.96
C LYS A 501 -20.01 22.94 15.68
N ASN A 502 -20.50 21.74 15.35
CA ASN A 502 -21.93 21.44 15.20
C ASN A 502 -22.67 22.41 14.23
N LYS A 503 -22.03 22.71 13.08
CA LYS A 503 -22.45 23.73 12.10
C LYS A 503 -23.23 23.11 10.92
N TRP A 504 -24.40 22.56 11.22
CA TRP A 504 -25.19 21.80 10.24
C TRP A 504 -25.85 22.70 9.18
N ASN A 505 -26.31 23.90 9.55
CA ASN A 505 -26.93 24.82 8.59
C ASN A 505 -25.91 25.32 7.56
N GLU A 506 -24.71 25.73 8.00
CA GLU A 506 -23.64 26.17 7.10
C GLU A 506 -23.09 25.04 6.21
N THR A 507 -23.42 23.79 6.53
CA THR A 507 -23.05 22.63 5.71
C THR A 507 -23.87 22.58 4.42
N ILE A 508 -25.10 23.08 4.40
CA ILE A 508 -25.96 23.12 3.21
C ILE A 508 -25.37 24.11 2.18
N ASP A 509 -25.03 25.33 2.59
CA ASP A 509 -24.39 26.35 1.74
C ASP A 509 -23.05 25.87 1.16
N LEU A 510 -22.24 25.25 2.02
CA LEU A 510 -20.96 24.67 1.65
C LEU A 510 -21.14 23.58 0.59
N THR A 511 -22.17 22.74 0.75
CA THR A 511 -22.53 21.66 -0.18
C THR A 511 -23.02 22.19 -1.52
N ARG A 512 -23.90 23.19 -1.52
CA ARG A 512 -24.36 23.86 -2.75
C ARG A 512 -23.19 24.40 -3.56
N THR A 513 -22.24 25.06 -2.90
CA THR A 513 -21.05 25.62 -3.54
C THR A 513 -20.17 24.54 -4.17
N ALA A 514 -20.04 23.38 -3.51
CA ALA A 514 -19.29 22.25 -4.04
C ALA A 514 -19.99 21.62 -5.25
N LEU A 515 -21.30 21.37 -5.17
CA LEU A 515 -22.09 20.81 -6.27
C LEU A 515 -22.03 21.70 -7.52
N LEU A 516 -22.14 23.03 -7.37
CA LEU A 516 -22.00 23.96 -8.49
C LEU A 516 -20.63 23.85 -9.18
N LYS A 517 -19.55 23.68 -8.40
CA LYS A 517 -18.20 23.49 -8.96
C LYS A 517 -18.07 22.17 -9.69
N ILE A 518 -18.62 21.08 -9.13
CA ILE A 518 -18.64 19.76 -9.79
C ILE A 518 -19.40 19.86 -11.11
N TRP A 519 -20.61 20.45 -11.09
CA TRP A 519 -21.43 20.65 -12.28
C TRP A 519 -20.71 21.47 -13.36
N THR A 520 -20.18 22.65 -13.01
CA THR A 520 -19.46 23.52 -13.97
C THR A 520 -18.25 22.81 -14.59
N PHE A 521 -17.56 21.95 -13.83
CA PHE A 521 -16.41 21.21 -14.32
C PHE A 521 -16.81 20.00 -15.20
N SER A 522 -17.92 19.33 -14.87
CA SER A 522 -18.55 18.29 -15.70
C SER A 522 -19.01 18.86 -17.04
N GLU A 523 -19.76 19.96 -17.02
CA GLU A 523 -20.30 20.61 -18.22
C GLU A 523 -19.20 21.00 -19.22
N LYS A 524 -18.03 21.43 -18.72
CA LYS A 524 -16.85 21.74 -19.54
C LYS A 524 -16.12 20.50 -20.07
N LYS A 525 -16.55 19.29 -19.70
CA LYS A 525 -15.97 18.00 -20.09
C LYS A 525 -14.48 17.87 -19.75
N GLN A 526 -14.09 18.35 -18.56
CA GLN A 526 -12.68 18.45 -18.14
C GLN A 526 -12.19 17.34 -17.19
N MET A 527 -13.11 16.52 -16.65
CA MET A 527 -12.79 15.32 -15.86
C MET A 527 -12.09 14.23 -16.69
N LEU A 528 -11.41 13.29 -16.05
CA LEU A 528 -10.69 12.22 -16.74
C LEU A 528 -11.65 11.30 -17.50
N ILE A 529 -12.81 11.01 -16.91
CA ILE A 529 -13.83 10.19 -17.55
C ILE A 529 -14.31 10.76 -18.91
N HIS A 530 -14.41 12.08 -19.03
CA HIS A 530 -14.80 12.75 -20.28
C HIS A 530 -13.75 12.63 -21.38
N LEU A 531 -12.48 12.58 -20.97
CA LEU A 531 -11.36 12.46 -21.89
C LEU A 531 -11.15 11.01 -22.35
N ALA A 532 -11.48 10.03 -21.51
CA ALA A 532 -11.38 8.61 -21.84
C ALA A 532 -12.19 8.25 -23.11
N LYS A 533 -13.45 8.72 -23.22
CA LYS A 533 -14.32 8.47 -24.40
C LYS A 533 -13.82 9.13 -25.70
N LYS A 534 -12.99 10.17 -25.64
CA LYS A 534 -12.36 10.77 -26.84
C LYS A 534 -11.17 9.96 -27.35
N SER A 535 -10.56 9.14 -26.48
CA SER A 535 -9.40 8.32 -26.85
C SER A 535 -9.80 7.00 -27.53
N THR A 536 -10.94 6.42 -27.15
CA THR A 536 -11.47 5.19 -27.79
C THR A 536 -11.96 5.40 -29.22
N SER A 537 -12.28 6.64 -29.63
CA SER A 537 -12.61 6.97 -31.02
C SER A 537 -11.40 7.24 -31.93
N LYS A 538 -10.17 7.16 -31.40
CA LYS A 538 -8.92 7.41 -32.14
C LYS A 538 -7.87 6.29 -32.07
N GLY A 539 -8.23 5.08 -31.61
CA GLY A 539 -7.26 3.98 -31.42
C GLY A 539 -7.69 2.66 -32.04
N VAL A 540 -7.73 2.59 -33.38
CA VAL A 540 -7.44 1.35 -34.12
C VAL A 540 -6.19 1.64 -34.94
N LEU A 541 -5.05 1.12 -34.46
CA LEU A 541 -3.91 0.54 -35.19
C LEU A 541 -2.74 0.33 -34.24
#